data_AF-A0A4R6BK08-F1
#
_entry.id   AF-A0A4R6BK08-F1
#
_cell.length_a   1.000
_cell.length_b   1.000
_cell.length_c   1.000
_cell.angle_alpha   90.00
_cell.angle_beta   90.00
_cell.angle_gamma   90.00
#
_symmetry.space_group_name_H-M   'P 1'
#
loop_
_entity.id
_entity.type
_entity.pdbx_description
1 polymer ?
#
loop_
_entity_poly.entity_id
_entity_poly.type
_entity_poly.pdbx_seq_one_letter_code
_entity_poly.pdbx_strand_id
1 'polypeptide(L)'
;MRRLISAILTSVALYLILSLLDEVWHTQTVRLLLNVDFLFDHLAFHWELLLHIIVGILLYYTLVYFYHYTFYFNDVIMAVVAMFMLLYFLLSELAVTISLNATFLGFTIWMIGHLLYLVITLYVIREE
;
A
#
# COMPACT_ATOMS: atom_id res chain seq x y z
N MET A 1 -9.52 -20.27 0.21
CA MET A 1 -10.42 -19.20 0.70
C MET A 1 -9.79 -18.37 1.82
N ARG A 2 -9.22 -18.99 2.87
CA ARG A 2 -8.51 -18.29 3.97
C ARG A 2 -7.50 -17.23 3.50
N ARG A 3 -6.58 -17.60 2.59
CA ARG A 3 -5.56 -16.69 2.04
C ARG A 3 -6.13 -15.45 1.33
N LEU A 4 -7.24 -15.62 0.60
CA LEU A 4 -7.88 -14.50 -0.08
C LEU A 4 -8.48 -13.51 0.93
N ILE A 5 -9.09 -14.03 2.00
CA ILE A 5 -9.62 -13.20 3.09
C ILE A 5 -8.47 -12.46 3.77
N SER A 6 -7.37 -13.13 4.10
CA SER A 6 -6.16 -12.52 4.66
C SER A 6 -5.59 -11.41 3.77
N ALA A 7 -5.52 -11.65 2.46
CA ALA A 7 -5.06 -10.67 1.48
C ALA A 7 -5.97 -9.42 1.43
N ILE A 8 -7.29 -9.61 1.44
CA ILE A 8 -8.25 -8.50 1.50
C ILE A 8 -8.09 -7.73 2.83
N LEU A 9 -8.05 -8.45 3.96
CA LEU A 9 -7.96 -7.83 5.29
C LEU A 9 -6.67 -7.01 5.46
N THR A 10 -5.53 -7.52 5.01
CA THR A 10 -4.25 -6.80 5.07
C THR A 10 -4.24 -5.57 4.16
N SER A 11 -4.85 -5.67 2.97
CA SER A 11 -5.00 -4.53 2.04
C SER A 11 -5.89 -3.43 2.61
N VAL A 12 -7.01 -3.80 3.24
CA VAL A 12 -7.90 -2.88 3.95
C VAL A 12 -7.21 -2.31 5.19
N ALA A 13 -6.39 -3.10 5.90
CA ALA A 13 -5.65 -2.62 7.05
C ALA A 13 -4.68 -1.48 6.69
N LEU A 14 -3.98 -1.55 5.56
CA LEU A 14 -3.13 -0.44 5.09
C LEU A 14 -3.93 0.84 4.87
N TYR A 15 -5.09 0.75 4.21
CA TYR A 15 -5.99 1.89 4.03
C TYR A 15 -6.39 2.50 5.37
N LEU A 16 -6.80 1.68 6.34
CA LEU A 16 -7.20 2.14 7.67
C LEU A 16 -6.04 2.76 8.46
N ILE A 17 -4.84 2.17 8.39
CA ILE A 17 -3.63 2.68 9.04
C ILE A 17 -3.29 4.05 8.49
N LEU A 18 -3.22 4.22 7.18
CA LEU A 18 -2.93 5.53 6.58
C LEU A 18 -4.04 6.55 6.85
N SER A 19 -5.31 6.14 6.83
CA SER A 19 -6.44 7.02 7.20
C SER A 19 -6.29 7.57 8.60
N LEU A 20 -5.94 6.71 9.57
CA LEU A 20 -5.71 7.12 10.96
C LEU A 20 -4.49 8.02 11.10
N LEU A 21 -3.38 7.68 10.44
CA LEU A 21 -2.16 8.49 10.49
C LEU A 21 -2.36 9.86 9.83
N ASP A 22 -3.11 9.92 8.74
CA ASP A 22 -3.48 11.18 8.08
C ASP A 22 -4.30 12.09 8.98
N GLU A 23 -5.26 11.54 9.74
CA GLU A 23 -6.03 12.32 10.71
C GLU A 23 -5.14 12.87 11.83
N VAL A 24 -4.21 12.06 12.35
CA VAL A 24 -3.32 12.43 13.45
C VAL A 24 -2.26 13.46 13.03
N TRP A 25 -1.69 13.31 11.83
CA TRP A 25 -0.57 14.13 11.35
C TRP A 25 -0.96 15.16 10.28
N HIS A 26 -2.25 15.27 9.98
CA HIS A 26 -2.80 16.16 8.95
C HIS A 26 -2.13 15.99 7.57
N THR A 27 -1.86 14.75 7.20
CA THR A 27 -1.32 14.38 5.89
C THR A 27 -2.43 13.88 4.94
N GLN A 28 -2.08 13.57 3.69
CA GLN A 28 -3.02 13.11 2.66
C GLN A 28 -2.53 11.82 1.98
N THR A 29 -1.82 10.97 2.72
CA THR A 29 -1.21 9.74 2.20
C THR A 29 -2.23 8.70 1.77
N VAL A 30 -3.42 8.63 2.40
CA VAL A 30 -4.50 7.73 1.97
C VAL A 30 -5.13 8.18 0.66
N ARG A 31 -5.22 9.50 0.43
CA ARG A 31 -5.65 10.03 -0.87
C ARG A 31 -4.65 9.66 -1.94
N LEU A 32 -3.36 9.80 -1.64
CA LEU A 32 -2.29 9.38 -2.54
C LEU A 32 -2.33 7.86 -2.82
N LEU A 33 -2.59 7.05 -1.80
CA LEU A 33 -2.70 5.59 -1.93
C LEU A 33 -3.77 5.17 -2.93
N LEU A 34 -4.91 5.86 -2.91
CA LEU A 34 -6.07 5.55 -3.75
C LEU A 34 -6.09 6.30 -5.09
N ASN A 35 -5.24 7.32 -5.25
CA ASN A 35 -5.30 8.20 -6.39
C ASN A 35 -4.99 7.45 -7.69
N VAL A 36 -5.94 7.47 -8.63
CA VAL A 36 -5.80 6.92 -9.98
C VAL A 36 -6.26 7.90 -11.05
N ASP A 37 -6.30 9.19 -10.71
CA ASP A 37 -6.76 10.27 -11.59
C ASP A 37 -5.88 10.45 -12.84
N PHE A 38 -4.64 9.94 -12.82
CA PHE A 38 -3.75 9.87 -13.97
C PHE A 38 -4.14 8.78 -14.99
N LEU A 39 -5.02 7.85 -14.63
CA LEU A 39 -5.54 6.81 -15.53
C LEU A 39 -7.01 6.99 -15.88
N PHE A 40 -7.80 7.48 -14.94
CA PHE A 40 -9.25 7.56 -15.06
C PHE A 40 -9.75 8.95 -14.70
N ASP A 41 -10.45 9.59 -15.63
CA ASP A 41 -11.18 10.82 -15.35
C ASP A 41 -12.34 10.51 -14.40
N HIS A 42 -12.26 11.03 -13.17
CA HIS A 42 -13.31 10.95 -12.14
C HIS A 42 -13.80 9.53 -11.83
N LEU A 43 -12.95 8.76 -11.14
CA LEU A 43 -13.34 7.46 -10.61
C LEU A 43 -14.03 7.61 -9.24
N ALA A 44 -15.10 6.85 -8.99
CA ALA A 44 -15.75 6.87 -7.69
C ALA A 44 -14.90 6.14 -6.64
N PHE A 45 -14.89 6.64 -5.41
CA PHE A 45 -14.08 6.12 -4.30
C PHE A 45 -14.12 4.58 -4.13
N HIS A 46 -15.29 3.96 -4.28
CA HIS A 46 -15.42 2.51 -4.13
C HIS A 46 -14.65 1.73 -5.20
N TRP A 47 -14.49 2.28 -6.41
CA TRP A 47 -13.67 1.70 -7.46
C TRP A 47 -12.18 1.93 -7.21
N GLU A 48 -11.78 3.10 -6.72
CA GLU A 48 -10.39 3.37 -6.30
C GLU A 48 -9.96 2.39 -5.20
N LEU A 49 -10.80 2.23 -4.18
CA LEU A 49 -10.56 1.27 -3.10
C LEU A 49 -10.52 -0.17 -3.61
N LEU A 50 -11.37 -0.55 -4.56
CA LEU A 50 -11.34 -1.88 -5.16
C LEU A 50 -10.02 -2.14 -5.91
N LEU A 51 -9.53 -1.16 -6.69
CA LEU A 51 -8.25 -1.27 -7.37
C LEU A 51 -7.09 -1.42 -6.38
N HIS A 52 -7.09 -0.64 -5.30
CA HIS A 52 -6.12 -0.80 -4.20
C HIS A 52 -6.16 -2.20 -3.60
N ILE A 53 -7.35 -2.73 -3.30
CA ILE A 53 -7.50 -4.10 -2.77
C ILE A 53 -6.97 -5.13 -3.77
N ILE A 54 -7.20 -4.96 -5.07
CA ILE A 54 -6.67 -5.87 -6.10
C ILE A 54 -5.13 -5.85 -6.09
N VAL A 55 -4.50 -4.67 -6.06
CA VAL A 55 -3.04 -4.54 -5.99
C VAL A 55 -2.49 -5.18 -4.71
N GLY A 56 -3.15 -4.94 -3.58
CA GLY A 56 -2.77 -5.53 -2.30
C GLY A 56 -2.91 -7.06 -2.28
N ILE A 57 -3.92 -7.62 -2.96
CA ILE A 57 -4.05 -9.07 -3.16
C ILE A 57 -2.86 -9.61 -3.97
N LEU A 58 -2.51 -8.97 -5.09
CA LEU A 58 -1.38 -9.39 -5.92
C LEU A 58 -0.07 -9.35 -5.13
N LEU A 59 0.17 -8.30 -4.35
CA LEU A 59 1.34 -8.19 -3.48
C LEU A 59 1.35 -9.28 -2.40
N TYR A 60 0.22 -9.53 -1.73
CA TYR A 60 0.11 -10.59 -0.72
C TYR A 60 0.49 -11.96 -1.29
N TYR A 61 -0.09 -12.35 -2.43
CA TYR A 61 0.22 -13.64 -3.06
C TYR A 61 1.67 -13.73 -3.54
N THR A 62 2.24 -12.61 -4.01
CA THR A 62 3.67 -12.52 -4.35
C THR A 62 4.52 -12.80 -3.11
N LEU A 63 4.22 -12.14 -1.98
CA LEU A 63 4.95 -12.35 -0.72
C LEU A 63 4.81 -13.79 -0.21
N VAL A 64 3.61 -14.39 -0.25
CA VAL A 64 3.39 -15.80 0.10
C VAL A 64 4.24 -16.73 -0.75
N TYR A 65 4.30 -16.48 -2.06
CA TYR A 65 5.08 -17.29 -2.98
C TYR A 65 6.58 -17.25 -2.62
N PHE A 66 7.14 -16.05 -2.47
CA PHE A 66 8.56 -15.91 -2.15
C PHE A 66 8.89 -16.41 -0.73
N TYR A 67 7.96 -16.28 0.23
CA TYR A 67 8.14 -16.76 1.61
C TYR A 67 8.31 -18.28 1.69
N HIS A 68 7.49 -19.04 0.95
CA HIS A 68 7.51 -20.50 1.05
C HIS A 68 8.43 -21.20 0.04
N TYR A 69 8.64 -20.60 -1.14
CA TYR A 69 9.20 -21.34 -2.27
C TYR A 69 10.58 -20.85 -2.73
N THR A 70 11.16 -19.83 -2.08
CA THR A 70 12.43 -19.24 -2.55
C THR A 70 13.38 -18.88 -1.41
N PHE A 71 14.68 -18.95 -1.69
CA PHE A 71 15.72 -18.48 -0.77
C PHE A 71 15.93 -16.95 -0.82
N TYR A 72 15.28 -16.25 -1.75
CA TYR A 72 15.45 -14.81 -2.02
C TYR A 72 14.44 -13.93 -1.29
N PHE A 73 13.78 -14.45 -0.26
CA PHE A 73 12.70 -13.73 0.41
C PHE A 73 13.13 -12.37 0.98
N ASN A 74 14.32 -12.29 1.57
CA ASN A 74 14.85 -11.04 2.10
C ASN A 74 15.08 -10.00 1.00
N ASP A 75 15.57 -10.42 -0.17
CA ASP A 75 15.79 -9.54 -1.32
C ASP A 75 14.47 -9.00 -1.85
N VAL A 76 13.42 -9.84 -1.88
CA VAL A 76 12.06 -9.42 -2.26
C VAL A 76 11.51 -8.39 -1.27
N ILE A 77 11.72 -8.58 0.03
CA ILE A 77 11.31 -7.59 1.04
C ILE A 77 12.03 -6.26 0.84
N MET A 78 13.34 -6.26 0.60
CA MET A 78 14.08 -5.04 0.29
C MET A 78 13.55 -4.34 -0.97
N ALA A 79 13.25 -5.11 -2.02
CA ALA A 79 12.67 -4.59 -3.26
C ALA A 79 11.28 -3.99 -3.03
N VAL A 80 10.43 -4.62 -2.23
CA VAL A 80 9.09 -4.10 -1.88
C VAL A 80 9.20 -2.80 -1.09
N VAL A 81 10.11 -2.71 -0.11
CA VAL A 81 10.36 -1.47 0.64
C VAL A 81 10.87 -0.36 -0.29
N ALA A 82 11.79 -0.68 -1.21
CA ALA A 82 12.27 0.25 -2.23
C ALA A 82 11.14 0.73 -3.16
N MET A 83 10.25 -0.18 -3.56
CA MET A 83 9.07 0.14 -4.35
C MET A 83 8.13 1.09 -3.61
N PHE A 84 7.88 0.86 -2.31
CA PHE A 84 7.07 1.79 -1.51
C PHE A 84 7.67 3.19 -1.44
N MET A 85 8.99 3.29 -1.27
CA MET A 85 9.69 4.59 -1.28
C MET A 85 9.51 5.30 -2.62
N LEU A 86 9.70 4.57 -3.73
CA LEU A 86 9.57 5.13 -5.07
C LEU A 86 8.13 5.56 -5.38
N LEU A 87 7.14 4.74 -5.00
CA LEU A 87 5.73 4.98 -5.28
C LEU A 87 5.23 6.28 -4.66
N TYR A 88 5.72 6.66 -3.48
CA TYR A 88 5.33 7.94 -2.87
C TYR A 88 5.61 9.12 -3.82
N PHE A 89 6.85 9.22 -4.30
CA PHE A 89 7.25 10.32 -5.19
C PHE A 89 6.60 10.21 -6.56
N LEU A 90 6.52 8.99 -7.10
CA LEU A 90 5.92 8.77 -8.42
C LEU A 90 4.44 9.14 -8.44
N LEU A 91 3.66 8.68 -7.46
CA LEU A 91 2.23 8.98 -7.39
C LEU A 91 1.97 10.46 -7.08
N SER A 92 2.84 11.11 -6.30
CA SER A 92 2.73 12.55 -6.04
C SER A 92 2.96 13.37 -7.30
N GLU A 93 3.92 12.97 -8.15
CA GLU A 93 4.21 13.64 -9.42
C GLU A 93 3.11 13.38 -10.46
N LEU A 94 2.52 12.18 -10.46
CA LEU A 94 1.48 11.82 -11.41
C LEU A 94 0.09 12.39 -11.05
N ALA A 95 -0.12 12.87 -9.82
CA ALA A 95 -1.42 13.37 -9.38
C ALA A 95 -1.86 14.59 -10.20
N VAL A 96 -3.05 14.52 -10.83
CA VAL A 96 -3.53 15.54 -11.77
C VAL A 96 -4.53 16.50 -11.12
N THR A 97 -5.50 15.96 -10.40
CA THR A 97 -6.68 16.69 -9.90
C THR A 97 -6.53 17.12 -8.45
N ILE A 98 -5.77 16.35 -7.65
CA ILE A 98 -5.47 16.67 -6.26
C ILE A 98 -4.02 17.11 -6.20
N SER A 99 -3.77 18.35 -5.75
CA SER A 99 -2.41 18.83 -5.48
C SER A 99 -1.85 18.10 -4.24
N LEU A 100 -1.27 16.92 -4.49
CA LEU A 100 -0.61 16.09 -3.48
C LEU A 100 0.89 16.41 -3.49
N ASN A 101 1.23 17.60 -3.00
CA ASN A 101 2.63 18.02 -2.92
C ASN A 101 3.43 17.02 -2.08
N ALA A 102 4.50 16.49 -2.66
CA ALA A 102 5.43 15.62 -1.95
C ALA A 102 6.07 16.40 -0.79
N THR A 103 5.93 15.88 0.41
CA THR A 103 6.47 16.48 1.64
C THR A 103 7.24 15.43 2.42
N PHE A 104 8.25 15.87 3.17
CA PHE A 104 9.01 14.94 4.02
C PHE A 104 8.14 14.26 5.08
N LEU A 105 7.19 15.00 5.67
CA LEU A 105 6.23 14.43 6.62
C LEU A 105 5.33 13.40 5.95
N GLY A 106 4.75 13.72 4.79
CA GLY A 106 3.91 12.78 4.04
C GLY A 106 4.67 11.51 3.65
N PHE A 107 5.92 11.64 3.20
CA PHE A 107 6.80 10.49 2.92
C PHE A 107 7.03 9.63 4.17
N THR A 108 7.29 10.26 5.31
CA THR A 108 7.53 9.55 6.58
C THR A 108 6.29 8.77 7.01
N ILE A 109 5.11 9.40 6.96
CA ILE A 109 3.84 8.75 7.29
C ILE A 109 3.51 7.62 6.32
N TRP A 110 3.73 7.84 5.02
CA TRP A 110 3.60 6.81 3.99
C TRP A 110 4.46 5.59 4.30
N MET A 111 5.74 5.80 4.61
CA MET A 111 6.66 4.70 4.94
C MET A 111 6.28 3.99 6.24
N ILE A 112 5.88 4.71 7.28
CA ILE A 112 5.40 4.10 8.53
C ILE A 112 4.21 3.19 8.25
N GLY A 113 3.20 3.66 7.53
CA GLY A 113 2.01 2.87 7.21
C GLY A 113 2.33 1.62 6.39
N HIS A 114 3.20 1.74 5.38
CA HIS A 114 3.60 0.61 4.54
C HIS A 114 4.48 -0.41 5.28
N LEU A 115 5.36 0.03 6.18
CA LEU A 115 6.15 -0.87 7.03
C LEU A 115 5.25 -1.62 8.02
N LEU A 116 4.27 -0.95 8.63
CA LEU A 116 3.28 -1.61 9.49
C LEU A 116 2.45 -2.62 8.71
N TYR A 117 1.97 -2.26 7.51
CA TYR A 117 1.29 -3.18 6.60
C TYR A 117 2.15 -4.42 6.30
N LEU A 118 3.43 -4.23 6.02
CA LEU A 118 4.33 -5.33 5.71
C LEU A 118 4.49 -6.24 6.94
N VAL A 119 4.73 -5.69 8.13
CA VAL A 119 4.82 -6.47 9.38
C VAL A 119 3.56 -7.29 9.63
N ILE A 120 2.38 -6.67 9.51
CA ILE A 120 1.09 -7.37 9.68
C ILE A 120 0.94 -8.48 8.64
N THR A 121 1.22 -8.18 7.38
CA THR A 121 1.11 -9.14 6.28
C THR A 121 2.04 -10.33 6.49
N LEU A 122 3.29 -10.09 6.88
CA LEU A 122 4.26 -11.13 7.17
C LEU A 122 3.88 -11.98 8.38
N TYR A 123 3.34 -11.36 9.42
CA TYR A 123 2.79 -12.08 10.57
C TYR A 123 1.65 -13.01 10.14
N VAL A 124 0.70 -12.50 9.34
CA VAL A 124 -0.42 -13.30 8.85
C VAL A 124 0.06 -14.46 7.98
N ILE A 125 0.98 -14.23 7.05
CA ILE A 125 1.56 -15.28 6.18
C ILE A 125 2.25 -16.37 7.02
N ARG A 126 2.95 -15.99 8.09
CA ARG A 126 3.64 -16.94 8.97
C ARG A 126 2.69 -17.86 9.73
N GLU A 127 1.50 -17.38 10.08
CA GLU A 127 0.48 -18.12 10.84
C GLU A 127 -0.50 -18.92 9.94
N GLU A 128 -0.27 -18.92 8.62
CA GLU A 128 -1.06 -19.66 7.63
C GLU A 128 -0.48 -21.03 7.27
#